data_AF-A0A7R9ZCY4-F1
#
_entry.id   AF-A0A7R9ZCY4-F1
#
_cell.length_a   1.000
_cell.length_b   1.000
_cell.length_c   1.000
_cell.angle_alpha   90.00
_cell.angle_beta   90.00
_cell.angle_gamma   90.00
#
_symmetry.space_group_name_H-M   'P 1'
#
loop_
_entity.id
_entity.type
_entity.pdbx_description
1 polymer ?
#
loop_
_entity_poly.entity_id
_entity_poly.type
_entity_poly.pdbx_seq_one_letter_code
_entity_poly.pdbx_strand_id
1 'polypeptide(L)'
;HPHVPLILYSSGSAGFLERLATTNADVISLDGSVDMADARARLGMDQAVQGNMDPLHLFASQDFITKKVHETIQKAGNKKHVMNLGHGVMVGTPEENVGHFFKTVREYRY
;
A
#
# COMPACT_ATOMS: atom_id res chain seq x y z
N HIS A 1 -24.75 -2.05 8.00
CA HIS A 1 -24.40 -0.68 7.58
C HIS A 1 -23.94 -0.70 6.13
N PRO A 2 -24.82 -0.43 5.15
CA PRO A 2 -24.51 -0.62 3.72
C PRO A 2 -23.57 0.42 3.11
N HIS A 3 -23.09 1.41 3.88
CA HIS A 3 -22.30 2.55 3.38
C HIS A 3 -20.97 2.76 4.11
N VAL A 4 -20.61 1.87 5.04
CA VAL A 4 -19.34 1.97 5.77
C VAL A 4 -18.30 1.14 5.00
N PRO A 5 -17.26 1.75 4.43
CA PRO A 5 -16.26 1.01 3.67
C PRO A 5 -15.53 -0.02 4.56
N LEU A 6 -15.35 -1.22 4.04
CA LEU A 6 -14.64 -2.31 4.69
C LEU A 6 -13.30 -2.56 4.00
N ILE A 7 -12.24 -2.61 4.80
CA ILE A 7 -10.89 -2.96 4.34
C ILE A 7 -10.59 -4.38 4.80
N LEU A 8 -10.28 -5.27 3.86
CA LEU A 8 -9.79 -6.62 4.16
C LEU A 8 -8.27 -6.65 4.07
N TYR A 9 -7.62 -7.05 5.15
CA TYR A 9 -6.19 -7.29 5.21
C TYR A 9 -5.91 -8.76 5.48
N SER A 10 -5.02 -9.35 4.69
CA SER A 10 -4.46 -10.68 4.93
C SER A 10 -2.99 -10.66 4.53
N SER A 11 -2.09 -10.87 5.49
CA SER A 11 -0.67 -11.06 5.22
C SER A 11 -0.43 -12.38 4.49
N GLY A 12 0.61 -12.43 3.65
CA GLY A 12 0.96 -13.60 2.83
C GLY A 12 -0.08 -13.89 1.74
N SER A 13 -0.81 -12.87 1.29
CA SER A 13 -1.96 -13.05 0.38
C SER A 13 -1.61 -13.14 -1.10
N ALA A 14 -0.33 -13.04 -1.46
CA ALA A 14 0.16 -13.11 -2.84
C ALA A 14 -0.42 -14.30 -3.63
N GLY A 15 -0.57 -15.47 -2.99
CA GLY A 15 -1.08 -16.69 -3.63
C GLY A 15 -2.60 -16.73 -3.85
N PHE A 16 -3.37 -15.76 -3.35
CA PHE A 16 -4.85 -15.83 -3.37
C PHE A 16 -5.55 -14.47 -3.44
N LEU A 17 -4.93 -13.46 -4.06
CA LEU A 17 -5.50 -12.11 -4.19
C LEU A 17 -6.89 -12.10 -4.84
N GLU A 18 -7.10 -12.90 -5.89
CA GLU A 18 -8.39 -13.00 -6.59
C GLU A 18 -9.50 -13.52 -5.67
N ARG A 19 -9.16 -14.41 -4.72
CA ARG A 19 -10.10 -14.92 -3.72
C ARG A 19 -10.44 -13.86 -2.67
N LEU A 20 -9.52 -12.95 -2.37
CA LEU A 20 -9.83 -11.81 -1.49
C LEU A 20 -10.84 -10.87 -2.15
N ALA A 21 -10.74 -10.65 -3.46
CA ALA A 21 -11.68 -9.83 -4.21
C ALA A 21 -13.12 -10.37 -4.17
N THR A 22 -13.32 -11.69 -4.03
CA THR A 22 -14.67 -12.28 -3.96
C THR A 22 -15.37 -12.06 -2.62
N THR A 23 -14.71 -11.45 -1.62
CA THR A 23 -15.30 -11.15 -0.30
C THR A 23 -16.23 -9.94 -0.31
N ASN A 24 -16.27 -9.18 -1.42
CA ASN A 24 -16.95 -7.89 -1.54
C ASN A 24 -16.43 -6.82 -0.58
N ALA A 25 -15.20 -6.95 -0.09
CA ALA A 25 -14.53 -5.87 0.63
C ALA A 25 -14.28 -4.68 -0.32
N ASP A 26 -14.56 -3.47 0.17
CA ASP A 26 -14.38 -2.24 -0.61
C ASP A 26 -12.90 -2.00 -0.95
N VAL A 27 -11.99 -2.40 -0.05
CA VAL A 27 -10.54 -2.24 -0.21
C VAL A 27 -9.81 -3.54 0.15
N ILE A 28 -8.87 -3.96 -0.69
CA ILE A 28 -7.93 -5.05 -0.39
C ILE A 28 -6.60 -4.44 0.05
N SER A 29 -6.18 -4.68 1.30
CA SER A 29 -4.88 -4.24 1.80
C SER A 29 -3.82 -5.29 1.52
N LEU A 30 -2.75 -4.86 0.85
CA LEU A 30 -1.66 -5.70 0.38
C LEU A 30 -0.47 -5.57 1.34
N ASP A 31 0.20 -6.69 1.64
CA ASP A 31 1.47 -6.67 2.36
C ASP A 31 2.66 -6.42 1.41
N GLY A 32 3.86 -6.23 1.98
CA GLY A 32 5.06 -5.87 1.23
C GLY A 32 5.65 -6.95 0.33
N SER A 33 5.16 -8.20 0.40
CA SER A 33 5.61 -9.29 -0.47
C SER A 33 4.98 -9.27 -1.86
N VAL A 34 3.90 -8.50 -2.05
CA VAL A 34 3.17 -8.39 -3.31
C VAL A 34 3.72 -7.21 -4.11
N ASP A 35 4.06 -7.39 -5.38
CA ASP A 35 4.32 -6.24 -6.24
C ASP A 35 3.00 -5.50 -6.55
N MET A 36 2.97 -4.19 -6.33
CA MET A 36 1.75 -3.40 -6.53
C MET A 36 1.24 -3.45 -7.99
N ALA A 37 2.10 -3.53 -8.99
CA ALA A 37 1.67 -3.65 -10.39
C ALA A 37 1.07 -5.03 -10.68
N ASP A 38 1.63 -6.10 -10.09
CA ASP A 38 1.04 -7.45 -10.14
C ASP A 38 -0.36 -7.46 -9.50
N ALA A 39 -0.49 -6.87 -8.31
CA ALA A 39 -1.78 -6.76 -7.64
C ALA A 39 -2.81 -6.02 -8.49
N ARG A 40 -2.42 -4.93 -9.16
CA ARG A 40 -3.30 -4.21 -10.09
C ARG A 40 -3.67 -5.02 -11.32
N ALA A 41 -2.74 -5.78 -11.89
CA ALA A 41 -3.02 -6.66 -13.01
C ALA A 41 -4.06 -7.75 -12.65
N ARG A 42 -4.02 -8.26 -11.41
CA ARG A 42 -4.87 -9.36 -10.93
C ARG A 42 -6.21 -8.91 -10.37
N LEU A 43 -6.25 -7.80 -9.64
CA LEU A 43 -7.45 -7.26 -9.00
C LEU A 43 -8.20 -6.24 -9.88
N GLY A 44 -7.53 -5.69 -10.90
CA GLY A 44 -8.05 -4.61 -11.72
C GLY A 44 -8.02 -3.24 -11.04
N MET A 45 -8.32 -2.19 -11.83
CA MET A 45 -8.29 -0.79 -11.38
C MET A 45 -9.56 -0.35 -10.64
N ASP A 46 -10.63 -1.15 -10.69
CA ASP A 46 -11.89 -0.86 -10.02
C ASP A 46 -11.96 -1.39 -8.59
N GLN A 47 -11.14 -2.37 -8.23
CA GLN A 47 -10.91 -2.73 -6.83
C GLN A 47 -10.03 -1.68 -6.16
N ALA A 48 -10.44 -1.13 -5.02
CA ALA A 48 -9.54 -0.28 -4.26
C ALA A 48 -8.48 -1.13 -3.55
N VAL A 49 -7.25 -0.61 -3.53
CA VAL A 49 -6.12 -1.26 -2.85
C VAL A 49 -5.51 -0.33 -1.81
N GLN A 50 -5.04 -0.91 -0.72
CA GLN A 50 -4.25 -0.23 0.30
C GLN A 50 -2.84 -0.82 0.36
N GLY A 51 -1.83 0.03 0.59
CA GLY A 51 -0.45 -0.38 0.80
C GLY A 51 0.50 0.08 -0.31
N ASN A 52 1.66 -0.54 -0.47
CA ASN A 52 2.15 -1.66 0.34
C ASN A 52 3.65 -1.61 0.57
N MET A 53 4.20 -0.42 0.80
CA MET A 53 5.64 -0.26 1.01
C MET A 53 6.10 -1.09 2.22
N ASP A 54 7.20 -1.81 2.07
CA ASP A 54 7.82 -2.56 3.18
C ASP A 54 8.19 -1.58 4.32
N PRO A 55 7.76 -1.81 5.58
CA PRO A 55 8.11 -0.95 6.70
C PRO A 55 9.62 -0.86 6.97
N LEU A 56 10.42 -1.86 6.57
CA LEU A 56 11.87 -1.83 6.72
C LEU A 56 12.52 -0.72 5.86
N HIS A 57 11.86 -0.28 4.79
CA HIS A 57 12.34 0.84 3.98
C HIS A 57 12.44 2.14 4.78
N LEU A 58 11.70 2.28 5.90
CA LEU A 58 11.76 3.46 6.75
C LEU A 58 13.04 3.57 7.59
N PHE A 59 13.92 2.56 7.57
CA PHE A 59 15.26 2.65 8.15
C PHE A 59 16.31 3.17 7.16
N ALA A 60 15.95 3.33 5.88
CA ALA A 60 16.85 3.84 4.86
C ALA A 60 16.93 5.38 4.85
N SER A 61 17.70 5.94 3.92
CA SER A 61 17.74 7.39 3.70
C SER A 61 16.39 7.93 3.23
N GLN A 62 16.13 9.21 3.50
CA GLN A 62 14.93 9.89 3.04
C GLN A 62 14.77 9.87 1.51
N ASP A 63 15.87 9.96 0.76
CA ASP A 63 15.86 9.82 -0.71
C ASP A 63 15.35 8.44 -1.16
N PHE A 64 15.77 7.37 -0.45
CA PHE A 64 15.28 6.03 -0.73
C PHE A 64 13.79 5.90 -0.41
N ILE A 65 13.35 6.45 0.72
CA ILE A 65 11.93 6.49 1.11
C ILE A 65 11.11 7.22 0.04
N THR A 66 11.56 8.39 -0.41
CA THR A 66 10.91 9.16 -1.48
C THR A 66 10.74 8.33 -2.74
N LYS A 67 11.84 7.70 -3.19
CA LYS A 67 11.85 6.83 -4.36
C LYS A 67 10.83 5.70 -4.22
N LYS A 68 10.81 5.02 -3.06
CA LYS A 68 9.89 3.89 -2.84
C LYS A 68 8.43 4.32 -2.76
N VAL A 69 8.13 5.44 -2.12
CA VAL A 69 6.77 6.02 -2.13
C VAL A 69 6.31 6.29 -3.56
N HIS A 70 7.14 6.99 -4.36
CA HIS A 70 6.80 7.31 -5.73
C HIS A 70 6.63 6.05 -6.59
N GLU A 71 7.54 5.08 -6.48
CA GLU A 71 7.45 3.80 -7.19
C GLU A 71 6.16 3.04 -6.85
N THR A 72 5.78 2.96 -5.56
CA THR A 72 4.55 2.27 -5.16
C THR A 72 3.30 2.99 -5.70
N ILE A 73 3.25 4.33 -5.62
CA ILE A 73 2.12 5.11 -6.15
C ILE A 73 2.02 4.96 -7.68
N GLN A 74 3.15 5.02 -8.40
CA GLN A 74 3.18 4.82 -9.85
C GLN A 74 2.67 3.44 -10.25
N LYS A 75 3.11 2.39 -9.55
CA LYS A 75 2.64 1.01 -9.77
C LYS A 75 1.15 0.83 -9.43
N ALA A 76 0.65 1.54 -8.41
CA ALA A 76 -0.75 1.51 -8.04
C ALA A 76 -1.65 2.23 -9.05
N GLY A 77 -1.11 3.19 -9.81
CA GLY A 77 -1.85 4.05 -10.72
C GLY A 77 -2.71 5.11 -10.00
N ASN A 78 -3.38 5.96 -10.78
CA ASN A 78 -4.02 7.19 -10.31
C ASN A 78 -5.48 7.04 -9.83
N LYS A 79 -5.94 5.82 -9.53
CA LYS A 79 -7.33 5.54 -9.16
C LYS A 79 -7.40 4.56 -7.99
N LYS A 80 -8.28 4.83 -7.02
CA LYS A 80 -8.63 3.90 -5.92
C LYS A 80 -7.41 3.27 -5.23
N HIS A 81 -6.47 4.10 -4.79
CA HIS A 81 -5.28 3.69 -4.03
C HIS A 81 -5.23 4.45 -2.70
N VAL A 82 -5.08 3.71 -1.61
CA VAL A 82 -4.72 4.25 -0.30
C VAL A 82 -3.26 3.88 -0.03
N MET A 83 -2.34 4.83 -0.22
CA MET A 83 -0.93 4.58 0.07
C MET A 83 -0.75 4.26 1.56
N ASN A 84 -0.06 3.16 1.85
CA ASN A 84 0.24 2.71 3.20
C ASN A 84 1.48 1.80 3.18
N LEU A 85 1.94 1.41 4.37
CA LEU A 85 2.87 0.31 4.53
C LEU A 85 2.15 -1.04 4.33
N GLY A 86 2.92 -2.08 4.01
CA GLY A 86 2.41 -3.45 3.95
C GLY A 86 2.25 -4.12 5.32
N HIS A 87 2.74 -3.50 6.39
CA HIS A 87 2.63 -3.94 7.78
C HIS A 87 2.76 -2.72 8.72
N GLY A 88 2.56 -2.90 10.02
CA GLY A 88 2.81 -1.85 11.01
C GLY A 88 4.27 -1.35 10.99
N VAL A 89 4.45 -0.09 11.38
CA VAL A 89 5.77 0.52 11.61
C VAL A 89 6.56 -0.31 12.62
N MET A 90 7.84 -0.56 12.33
CA MET A 90 8.69 -1.38 13.20
C MET A 90 9.15 -0.59 14.43
N VAL A 91 9.33 -1.29 15.54
CA VAL A 91 9.96 -0.70 16.73
C VAL A 91 11.36 -0.23 16.37
N GLY A 92 11.70 1.00 16.76
CA GLY A 92 13.00 1.61 16.46
C GLY A 92 13.08 2.31 15.10
N THR A 93 12.02 2.31 14.28
CA THR A 93 11.98 3.15 13.08
C THR A 93 12.15 4.63 13.46
N PRO A 94 13.08 5.37 12.84
CA PRO A 94 13.24 6.79 13.11
C PRO A 94 11.94 7.57 12.85
N GLU A 95 11.47 8.33 13.84
CA GLU A 95 10.23 9.12 13.70
C GLU A 95 10.30 10.13 12.55
N GLU A 96 11.49 10.70 12.31
CA GLU A 96 11.74 11.62 11.19
C GLU A 96 11.47 10.95 9.83
N ASN A 97 11.77 9.65 9.70
CA ASN A 97 11.55 8.91 8.47
C ASN A 97 10.07 8.56 8.29
N VAL A 98 9.35 8.30 9.38
CA VAL A 98 7.88 8.17 9.35
C VAL A 98 7.24 9.50 8.91
N GLY A 99 7.69 10.61 9.48
CA GLY A 99 7.26 11.96 9.09
C GLY A 99 7.54 12.25 7.61
N HIS A 100 8.74 11.91 7.14
CA HIS A 100 9.13 12.08 5.74
C HIS A 100 8.29 11.24 4.78
N PHE A 101 7.95 9.99 5.15
CA PHE A 101 7.01 9.16 4.41
C PHE A 101 5.65 9.85 4.23
N PHE A 102 5.04 10.32 5.32
CA PHE A 102 3.75 11.01 5.25
C PHE A 102 3.83 12.29 4.43
N LYS A 103 4.89 13.09 4.61
CA LYS A 103 5.11 14.31 3.85
C LYS A 103 5.17 14.02 2.35
N THR A 104 5.99 13.06 1.94
CA THR A 104 6.15 12.65 0.54
C THR A 104 4.82 12.23 -0.08
N VAL A 105 4.04 11.38 0.62
CA VAL A 105 2.73 10.92 0.13
C VAL A 105 1.77 12.10 -0.05
N ARG A 106 1.74 13.06 0.88
CA ARG A 106 0.85 14.24 0.82
C ARG A 106 1.26 15.24 -0.25
N GLU A 107 2.54 15.32 -0.59
CA GLU A 107 3.07 16.23 -1.60
C GLU A 107 2.96 15.66 -3.03
N TYR A 108 2.84 14.33 -3.18
CA TYR A 108 2.66 13.71 -4.49
C TYR A 108 1.43 14.24 -5.23
N ARG A 109 1.58 14.51 -6.53
CA ARG A 109 0.50 14.93 -7.43
C ARG A 109 0.50 14.01 -8.65
N TYR A 110 -0.70 13.58 -9.03
CA TYR A 110 -0.95 12.78 -10.24
C TYR A 110 -0.94 13.63 -11.51
#